data_AF-A0A531JFS6-F1
#
_entry.id   AF-A0A531JFS6-F1
#
_cell.length_a   1.000
_cell.length_b   1.000
_cell.length_c   1.000
_cell.angle_alpha   90.00
_cell.angle_beta   90.00
_cell.angle_gamma   90.00
#
_symmetry.space_group_name_H-M   'P 1'
#
loop_
_entity.id
_entity.type
_entity.pdbx_description
1 polymer ?
#
loop_
_entity_poly.entity_id
_entity_poly.type
_entity_poly.pdbx_seq_one_letter_code
_entity_poly.pdbx_strand_id
1 'polypeptide(L)'
;SGEACVCGRRGCVETTSSGTALGRHIARAGLGPDVSVDQLFARDAGGDPLARDVLEAWAGPLRAAIDTTVAMFDPDLVLLGGGLGLAAHRALARAPALAPWY
;
A
#
# COMPACT_ATOMS: atom_id res chain seq x y z
N SER A 1 -8.15 -10.22 12.97
CA SER A 1 -7.20 -11.23 12.44
C SER A 1 -6.14 -10.52 11.60
N GLY A 2 -4.95 -11.08 11.37
CA GLY A 2 -3.87 -10.43 10.59
C GLY A 2 -2.48 -11.03 10.84
N GLU A 3 -1.49 -10.65 10.05
CA GLU A 3 -0.09 -11.07 10.26
C GLU A 3 0.44 -10.60 11.63
N ALA A 4 1.37 -11.35 12.22
CA ALA A 4 2.06 -10.93 13.44
C ALA A 4 2.97 -9.73 13.12
N CYS A 5 2.93 -8.71 13.97
CA CYS A 5 3.76 -7.52 13.82
C CYS A 5 4.88 -7.53 14.86
N VAL A 6 6.02 -6.92 14.53
CA VAL A 6 7.17 -6.78 15.43
C VAL A 6 6.86 -5.97 16.69
N CYS A 7 5.80 -5.14 16.67
CA CYS A 7 5.30 -4.44 17.84
C CYS A 7 4.53 -5.33 18.84
N GLY A 8 4.38 -6.63 18.56
CA GLY A 8 3.66 -7.60 19.39
C GLY A 8 2.15 -7.70 19.12
N ARG A 9 1.60 -6.79 18.29
CA ARG A 9 0.19 -6.82 17.86
C ARG A 9 0.02 -7.64 16.58
N ARG A 10 -1.22 -7.73 16.09
CA ARG A 10 -1.56 -8.39 14.82
C ARG A 10 -2.35 -7.46 13.91
N GLY A 11 -2.10 -7.55 12.61
CA GLY A 11 -2.82 -6.78 11.59
C GLY A 11 -2.45 -5.29 11.55
N CYS A 12 -1.23 -4.94 11.94
CA CYS A 12 -0.73 -3.57 11.77
C CYS A 12 -0.59 -3.23 10.28
N VAL A 13 -0.88 -1.98 9.91
CA VAL A 13 -0.74 -1.48 8.53
C VAL A 13 0.67 -1.70 7.97
N GLU A 14 1.70 -1.61 8.81
CA GLU A 14 3.09 -1.90 8.43
C GLU A 14 3.27 -3.32 7.87
N THR A 15 2.49 -4.29 8.36
CA THR A 15 2.56 -5.67 7.87
C THR A 15 2.05 -5.80 6.44
N THR A 16 1.27 -4.85 5.93
CA THR A 16 0.73 -4.93 4.56
C THR A 16 1.26 -3.82 3.64
N SER A 17 1.68 -2.68 4.19
CA SER A 17 1.94 -1.44 3.43
C SER A 17 3.39 -0.92 3.55
N SER A 18 4.29 -1.64 4.21
CA SER A 18 5.72 -1.32 4.23
C SER A 18 6.45 -1.75 2.95
N GLY A 19 7.69 -1.33 2.76
CA GLY A 19 8.52 -1.83 1.65
C GLY A 19 8.81 -3.33 1.75
N THR A 20 9.07 -3.83 2.96
CA THR A 20 9.20 -5.27 3.20
C THR A 20 7.89 -6.01 2.89
N ALA A 21 6.72 -5.39 3.14
CA ALA A 21 5.44 -5.95 2.75
C ALA A 21 5.25 -5.98 1.23
N LEU A 22 5.63 -4.92 0.52
CA LEU A 22 5.61 -4.88 -0.95
C LEU A 22 6.42 -6.05 -1.54
N GLY A 23 7.65 -6.26 -1.07
CA GLY A 23 8.47 -7.39 -1.52
C GLY A 23 7.81 -8.76 -1.27
N ARG A 24 7.12 -8.93 -0.13
CA ARG A 24 6.35 -10.15 0.14
C ARG A 24 5.15 -10.30 -0.80
N HIS A 25 4.43 -9.22 -1.11
CA HIS A 25 3.31 -9.26 -2.05
C HIS A 25 3.79 -9.63 -3.46
N ILE A 26 4.87 -9.02 -3.93
CA ILE A 26 5.51 -9.33 -5.22
C ILE A 26 5.90 -10.82 -5.30
N ALA A 27 6.56 -11.33 -4.26
CA ALA A 27 6.96 -12.74 -4.19
C ALA A 27 5.74 -13.68 -4.18
N ARG A 28 4.70 -13.36 -3.39
CA ARG A 28 3.46 -14.14 -3.31
C ARG A 28 2.69 -14.17 -4.63
N ALA A 29 2.76 -13.09 -5.41
CA ALA A 29 2.15 -13.00 -6.74
C ALA A 29 2.95 -13.74 -7.84
N GLY A 30 4.13 -14.30 -7.51
CA GLY A 30 4.96 -15.04 -8.48
C GLY A 30 5.64 -14.15 -9.53
N LEU A 31 5.71 -12.83 -9.31
CA LEU A 31 6.26 -11.88 -10.28
C LEU A 31 7.80 -11.87 -10.34
N GLY A 32 8.46 -12.50 -9.36
CA GLY A 32 9.91 -12.56 -9.17
C GLY A 32 10.39 -11.62 -8.05
N PRO A 33 11.34 -12.04 -7.20
CA PRO A 33 11.76 -11.28 -6.02
C PRO A 33 12.47 -9.95 -6.36
N ASP A 34 13.03 -9.83 -7.56
CA ASP A 34 13.79 -8.67 -8.00
C ASP A 34 12.95 -7.61 -8.74
N VAL A 35 11.63 -7.81 -8.83
CA VAL A 35 10.75 -6.80 -9.41
C VAL A 35 10.74 -5.57 -8.53
N SER A 36 11.25 -4.47 -9.07
CA SER A 36 11.19 -3.15 -8.44
C SER A 36 9.77 -2.58 -8.49
N VAL A 37 9.50 -1.60 -7.62
CA VAL A 37 8.21 -0.90 -7.60
C VAL A 37 7.92 -0.15 -8.91
N ASP A 38 8.94 0.40 -9.57
CA ASP A 38 8.78 1.07 -10.86
C ASP A 38 8.44 0.07 -11.98
N GLN A 39 9.06 -1.11 -11.99
CA GLN A 39 8.67 -2.19 -12.90
C GLN A 39 7.24 -2.68 -12.62
N LEU A 40 6.84 -2.72 -11.35
CA LEU A 40 5.47 -3.08 -10.96
C LEU A 40 4.45 -2.08 -11.53
N PHE A 41 4.71 -0.77 -11.41
CA PHE A 41 3.88 0.26 -12.03
C PHE A 41 3.87 0.17 -13.56
N ALA A 42 5.01 -0.10 -14.19
CA ALA A 42 5.08 -0.27 -15.65
C ALA A 42 4.24 -1.47 -16.12
N ARG A 43 4.25 -2.58 -15.36
CA ARG A 43 3.40 -3.75 -15.63
C ARG A 43 1.91 -3.45 -15.47
N ASP A 44 1.50 -2.77 -14.38
CA ASP A 44 0.10 -2.34 -14.21
C ASP A 44 -0.36 -1.42 -15.35
N ALA A 45 0.47 -0.45 -15.74
CA ALA A 45 0.20 0.41 -16.88
C ALA A 45 0.09 -0.35 -18.22
N GLY A 46 0.83 -1.46 -18.35
CA GLY A 46 0.74 -2.41 -19.45
C GLY A 46 -0.47 -3.37 -19.38
N GLY A 47 -1.28 -3.29 -18.32
CA GLY A 47 -2.48 -4.10 -18.15
C GLY A 47 -2.28 -5.44 -17.44
N ASP A 48 -1.12 -5.66 -16.78
CA ASP A 48 -0.86 -6.88 -16.00
C ASP A 48 -1.75 -6.91 -14.73
N PRO A 49 -2.71 -7.85 -14.62
CA PRO A 49 -3.61 -7.93 -13.48
C PRO A 49 -2.88 -8.30 -12.18
N LEU A 50 -1.81 -9.10 -12.23
CA LEU A 50 -1.06 -9.47 -11.02
C LEU A 50 -0.32 -8.27 -10.44
N ALA A 51 0.24 -7.41 -11.30
CA ALA A 51 0.87 -6.18 -10.85
C ALA A 51 -0.13 -5.23 -10.18
N ARG A 52 -1.34 -5.14 -10.74
CA ARG A 52 -2.44 -4.39 -10.15
C ARG A 52 -2.83 -4.91 -8.78
N ASP A 53 -3.06 -6.22 -8.66
CA ASP A 53 -3.46 -6.86 -7.40
C ASP A 53 -2.42 -6.62 -6.30
N VAL A 54 -1.13 -6.66 -6.63
CA VAL A 54 -0.04 -6.34 -5.69
C VAL A 54 -0.11 -4.88 -5.23
N LEU A 55 -0.29 -3.93 -6.16
CA LEU A 55 -0.39 -2.51 -5.82
C LEU A 55 -1.63 -2.22 -4.95
N GLU A 56 -2.77 -2.85 -5.25
CA GLU A 56 -4.00 -2.71 -4.46
C GLU A 56 -3.85 -3.33 -3.06
N ALA A 57 -3.28 -4.53 -2.95
CA ALA A 57 -3.02 -5.19 -1.67
C ALA A 57 -2.03 -4.41 -0.80
N TRP A 58 -1.10 -3.68 -1.41
CA TRP A 58 -0.14 -2.84 -0.73
C TRP A 58 -0.72 -1.48 -0.32
N ALA A 59 -1.49 -0.81 -1.19
CA ALA A 59 -1.99 0.54 -0.95
C ALA A 59 -3.34 0.59 -0.22
N GLY A 60 -4.20 -0.42 -0.37
CA GLY A 60 -5.55 -0.44 0.23
C GLY A 60 -5.56 -0.32 1.76
N PRO A 61 -4.75 -1.10 2.50
CA PRO A 61 -4.68 -0.97 3.96
C PRO A 61 -4.11 0.39 4.41
N LEU A 62 -3.15 0.95 3.67
CA LEU A 62 -2.64 2.30 3.91
C LEU A 62 -3.73 3.35 3.69
N ARG A 63 -4.52 3.22 2.61
CA ARG A 63 -5.66 4.08 2.32
C ARG A 63 -6.64 4.10 3.48
N ALA A 64 -7.03 2.93 3.99
CA ALA A 64 -7.94 2.82 5.13
C ALA A 64 -7.40 3.51 6.38
N ALA A 65 -6.09 3.40 6.64
CA ALA A 65 -5.44 4.03 7.77
C ALA A 65 -5.39 5.56 7.64
N ILE A 66 -5.13 6.06 6.43
CA ILE A 66 -5.17 7.50 6.11
C ILE A 66 -6.60 8.02 6.29
N ASP A 67 -7.59 7.39 5.68
CA ASP A 67 -9.00 7.82 5.78
C ASP A 67 -9.47 7.86 7.24
N THR A 68 -9.09 6.86 8.05
CA THR A 68 -9.40 6.83 9.49
C THR A 68 -8.71 7.97 10.24
N THR A 69 -7.46 8.26 9.91
CA THR A 69 -6.69 9.34 10.54
C THR A 69 -7.27 10.70 10.18
N VAL A 70 -7.63 10.92 8.92
CA VAL A 70 -8.30 12.14 8.45
C VAL A 70 -9.62 12.32 9.17
N ALA A 71 -10.45 11.27 9.29
CA ALA A 71 -11.72 11.30 10.03
C ALA A 71 -11.57 11.78 11.48
N MET A 72 -10.50 11.35 12.14
CA MET A 72 -10.29 11.56 13.56
C MET A 72 -9.66 12.90 13.89
N PHE A 73 -8.79 13.41 13.01
CA PHE A 73 -7.90 14.52 13.33
C PHE A 73 -8.06 15.73 12.40
N ASP A 74 -8.77 15.60 11.28
CA ASP A 74 -8.98 16.66 10.27
C ASP A 74 -7.69 17.44 9.92
N PRO A 75 -6.61 16.75 9.49
CA PRO A 75 -5.34 17.42 9.22
C PRO A 75 -5.36 18.17 7.89
N ASP A 76 -4.76 19.36 7.84
CA ASP A 76 -4.57 20.11 6.60
C ASP A 76 -3.71 19.37 5.56
N LEU A 77 -2.82 18.47 6.02
CA LEU A 77 -1.86 17.78 5.17
C LEU A 77 -1.50 16.39 5.72
N VAL A 78 -1.51 15.40 4.82
CA VAL A 78 -0.92 14.06 5.06
C VAL A 78 0.35 13.92 4.22
N LEU A 79 1.50 13.85 4.89
CA LEU A 79 2.80 13.66 4.24
C LEU A 79 3.24 12.19 4.31
N LEU A 80 3.54 11.59 3.17
CA LEU A 80 4.07 10.22 3.07
C LEU A 80 5.60 10.24 2.93
N GLY A 81 6.30 9.83 3.99
CA GLY A 81 7.76 9.78 4.04
C GLY A 81 8.36 8.41 3.72
N GLY A 82 9.69 8.35 3.67
CA GLY A 82 10.48 7.13 3.49
C GLY A 82 10.81 6.81 2.02
N GLY A 83 11.68 5.81 1.81
CA GLY A 83 12.20 5.45 0.47
C GLY A 83 11.15 4.99 -0.54
N LEU A 84 9.92 4.69 -0.09
CA LEU A 84 8.79 4.33 -0.94
C LEU A 84 7.62 5.31 -0.83
N GLY A 85 7.78 6.46 -0.17
CA GLY A 85 6.68 7.42 0.05
C GLY A 85 6.03 7.90 -1.26
N LEU A 86 6.85 8.20 -2.26
CA LEU A 86 6.36 8.59 -3.59
C LEU A 86 5.62 7.45 -4.29
N ALA A 87 6.13 6.22 -4.19
CA ALA A 87 5.47 5.05 -4.77
C ALA A 87 4.15 4.74 -4.08
N ALA A 88 4.09 4.86 -2.74
CA ALA A 88 2.86 4.69 -1.96
C ALA A 88 1.82 5.74 -2.37
N HIS A 89 2.23 7.00 -2.49
CA HIS A 89 1.34 8.07 -2.97
C HIS A 89 0.77 7.76 -4.37
N ARG A 90 1.61 7.31 -5.31
CA ARG A 90 1.15 6.89 -6.65
C ARG A 90 0.17 5.72 -6.59
N ALA A 91 0.44 4.72 -5.75
CA ALA A 91 -0.44 3.56 -5.61
C ALA A 91 -1.79 3.92 -4.96
N LEU A 92 -1.84 4.91 -4.06
CA LEU A 92 -3.09 5.40 -3.48
C LEU A 92 -4.07 5.97 -4.51
N ALA A 93 -3.60 6.43 -5.67
CA ALA A 93 -4.48 6.84 -6.77
C ALA A 93 -5.36 5.69 -7.30
N ARG A 94 -5.01 4.44 -6.97
CA ARG A 94 -5.79 3.22 -7.29
C ARG A 94 -6.70 2.77 -6.16
N ALA A 95 -6.52 3.30 -4.95
CA ALA A 95 -7.33 2.97 -3.78
C ALA A 95 -8.26 4.15 -3.48
N PRO A 96 -9.52 4.15 -3.99
CA PRO A 96 -10.46 5.24 -3.76
C PRO A 96 -10.79 5.40 -2.28
N ALA A 97 -11.34 6.57 -1.92
CA ALA A 97 -11.78 6.86 -0.56
C ALA A 97 -12.80 5.84 -0.10
N LEU A 98 -12.58 5.29 1.09
CA LEU A 98 -13.54 4.36 1.68
C LEU A 98 -14.86 5.05 2.00
N ALA A 99 -14.85 6.37 2.20
CA ALA A 99 -16.07 7.16 2.23
C ALA A 99 -15.82 8.64 1.91
N PRO A 100 -16.78 9.31 1.25
CA PRO A 100 -16.67 10.70 0.80
C PRO A 100 -17.24 11.71 1.80
N TRP A 101 -17.26 11.39 3.11
CA TRP A 101 -17.83 12.31 4.12
C TRP A 101 -16.94 13.54 4.40
N TYR A 102 -15.87 13.70 3.61
CA TYR A 102 -15.15 14.93 3.27
C TYR A 102 -14.81 14.88 1.76
#